data_AF-A0A5N4CHQ2-F1
#
_entry.id   AF-A0A5N4CHQ2-F1
#
_cell.length_a   1.000
_cell.length_b   1.000
_cell.length_c   1.000
_cell.angle_alpha   90.00
_cell.angle_beta   90.00
_cell.angle_gamma   90.00
#
_symmetry.space_group_name_H-M   'P 1'
#
loop_
_entity.id
_entity.type
_entity.pdbx_description
1 polymer ?
#
loop_
_entity_poly.entity_id
_entity_poly.type
_entity_poly.pdbx_seq_one_letter_code
_entity_poly.pdbx_strand_id
1 'polypeptide(L)'
;MGARQSGGRCKDKGTGLLRGRQKSFPWEDALLPGRDPRCLLKQGLRHVSFSLVTKGMTDAPDFLWGLSEVQKLNLSHNQLRALPPEVGKLTRLVVLNLCGNRLKSLPREVSLLQNLKVLFVHMNCLTELPAELSACKNLEVLSLSHNCLSQLPASFADLSRLRKLNLSHNRFAHIPVCVFSLRELDFLHVGSNRLENIAESIQCLASLQIFIAESNSIRAFPRSLCLLTSLELLNVSNNHIQTLPDELYLLCRLTRIAWNPMDKGLHISRNPLAKPLPELVEGGLEMLFSYLKDKKHP
;
A
#
# COMPACT_ATOMS: atom_id res chain seq x y z
N MET A 1 29.07 32.17 -22.23
CA MET A 1 28.33 31.44 -23.29
C MET A 1 28.84 30.00 -23.24
N GLY A 2 28.15 28.95 -22.79
CA GLY A 2 26.72 28.72 -22.61
C GLY A 2 26.25 27.62 -23.58
N ALA A 3 26.58 26.34 -23.33
CA ALA A 3 26.00 25.18 -24.02
C ALA A 3 26.11 23.93 -23.12
N ARG A 4 25.05 23.57 -22.39
CA ARG A 4 23.96 22.64 -22.75
C ARG A 4 24.28 21.18 -22.38
N GLN A 5 23.94 20.81 -21.14
CA GLN A 5 23.64 19.44 -20.75
C GLN A 5 22.17 19.14 -21.11
N SER A 6 21.94 18.11 -21.92
CA SER A 6 20.60 17.61 -22.26
C SER A 6 20.16 16.57 -21.23
N GLY A 7 19.34 16.99 -20.26
CA GLY A 7 18.65 16.09 -19.34
C GLY A 7 17.52 15.34 -20.04
N GLY A 8 17.58 14.01 -19.97
CA GLY A 8 16.55 13.09 -20.46
C GLY A 8 15.22 13.27 -19.72
N ARG A 9 14.17 13.58 -20.47
CA ARG A 9 12.78 13.66 -19.98
C ARG A 9 12.16 12.27 -20.03
N CYS A 10 12.14 11.56 -18.91
CA CYS A 10 11.26 10.40 -18.75
C CYS A 10 9.81 10.88 -18.60
N LYS A 11 8.98 10.61 -19.61
CA LYS A 11 7.53 10.75 -19.56
C LYS A 11 6.96 9.50 -18.89
N ASP A 12 6.70 9.57 -17.60
CA ASP A 12 5.86 8.57 -16.92
C ASP A 12 4.39 8.95 -17.11
N LYS A 13 3.69 8.16 -17.94
CA LYS A 13 2.24 8.16 -18.08
C LYS A 13 1.71 6.94 -17.34
N GLY A 14 1.42 7.11 -16.05
CA GLY A 14 0.79 6.10 -15.20
C GLY A 14 -0.63 6.52 -14.80
N THR A 15 -1.60 5.71 -15.23
CA THR A 15 -2.89 5.38 -14.60
C THR A 15 -3.82 6.52 -14.17
N GLY A 16 -4.86 6.73 -14.98
CA GLY A 16 -6.04 7.52 -14.64
C GLY A 16 -6.95 6.78 -13.66
N LEU A 17 -7.00 7.28 -12.43
CA LEU A 17 -8.19 7.29 -11.56
C LEU A 17 -7.93 8.37 -10.52
N LEU A 18 -8.89 9.30 -10.38
CA LEU A 18 -8.83 10.63 -9.73
C LEU A 18 -8.42 11.81 -10.63
N ARG A 19 -9.14 11.98 -11.75
CA ARG A 19 -9.40 13.31 -12.33
C ARG A 19 -10.83 13.78 -12.05
N GLY A 20 -11.28 13.64 -10.80
CA GLY A 20 -12.32 14.51 -10.28
C GLY A 20 -11.63 15.75 -9.73
N ARG A 21 -11.75 16.91 -10.39
CA ARG A 21 -11.38 18.19 -9.77
C ARG A 21 -12.27 18.36 -8.53
N GLN A 22 -11.80 17.93 -7.35
CA GLN A 22 -12.31 18.49 -6.12
C GLN A 22 -11.85 19.95 -6.11
N LYS A 23 -12.78 20.85 -6.45
CA LYS A 23 -12.59 22.28 -6.24
C LYS A 23 -12.25 22.43 -4.75
N SER A 24 -11.03 22.84 -4.45
CA SER A 24 -10.72 23.41 -3.14
C SER A 24 -11.73 24.53 -2.90
N PHE A 25 -12.38 24.52 -1.75
CA PHE A 25 -13.35 25.56 -1.48
C PHE A 25 -12.60 26.88 -1.23
N PRO A 26 -13.07 28.03 -1.72
CA PRO A 26 -12.35 29.31 -1.62
C PRO A 26 -11.97 29.74 -0.20
N TRP A 27 -12.62 29.18 0.82
CA TRP A 27 -12.33 29.46 2.22
C TRP A 27 -11.16 28.65 2.79
N GLU A 28 -10.76 27.53 2.17
CA GLU A 28 -9.61 26.71 2.61
C GLU A 28 -8.29 27.48 2.44
N ASP A 29 -8.21 28.37 1.45
CA ASP A 29 -7.08 29.28 1.21
C ASP A 29 -7.10 30.51 2.13
N ALA A 30 -8.23 30.82 2.75
CA ALA A 30 -8.39 31.97 3.67
C ALA A 30 -7.92 31.68 5.11
N LEU A 31 -7.42 30.46 5.38
CA LEU A 31 -7.06 29.97 6.72
C LEU A 31 -5.59 30.22 7.12
N LEU A 32 -4.84 30.99 6.33
CA LEU A 32 -3.44 31.36 6.60
C LEU A 32 -3.27 32.89 6.53
N PRO A 33 -2.29 33.47 7.25
CA PRO A 33 -2.29 33.81 8.68
C PRO A 33 -3.12 35.08 9.03
N GLY A 34 -3.63 35.14 10.27
CA GLY A 34 -4.11 36.39 10.90
C GLY A 34 -5.60 36.53 11.19
N ARG A 35 -6.45 35.54 10.87
CA ARG A 35 -7.88 35.55 11.24
C ARG A 35 -8.16 34.53 12.34
N ASP A 36 -8.86 34.95 13.40
CA ASP A 36 -9.29 34.08 14.50
C ASP A 36 -10.19 32.95 13.94
N PRO A 37 -9.74 31.68 14.02
CA PRO A 37 -10.50 30.54 13.52
C PRO A 37 -11.88 30.40 14.20
N ARG A 38 -12.07 31.03 15.37
CA ARG A 38 -13.34 31.05 16.11
C ARG A 38 -14.49 31.68 15.32
N CYS A 39 -14.22 32.60 14.40
CA CYS A 39 -15.24 33.18 13.53
C CYS A 39 -15.72 32.19 12.45
N LEU A 40 -14.84 31.28 12.00
CA LEU A 40 -15.14 30.22 11.04
C LEU A 40 -15.81 29.01 11.71
N LEU A 41 -15.47 28.73 12.97
CA LEU A 41 -16.18 27.77 13.82
C LEU A 41 -17.64 28.20 14.08
N LYS A 42 -17.92 29.50 14.19
CA LYS A 42 -19.28 30.05 14.39
C LYS A 42 -20.18 30.00 13.16
N GLN A 43 -19.63 29.93 11.94
CA GLN A 43 -20.42 29.91 10.70
C GLN A 43 -20.81 28.50 10.20
N GLY A 44 -20.66 27.47 11.01
CA GLY A 44 -21.28 26.17 10.74
C GLY A 44 -20.49 25.30 9.78
N LEU A 45 -19.23 24.99 10.12
CA LEU A 45 -18.50 23.94 9.41
C LEU A 45 -19.03 22.55 9.83
N ARG A 46 -20.22 22.20 9.33
CA ARG A 46 -20.78 20.83 9.26
C ARG A 46 -20.01 19.97 8.25
N HIS A 47 -18.71 20.22 8.06
CA HIS A 47 -17.95 19.59 6.99
C HIS A 47 -17.42 18.24 7.44
N VAL A 48 -18.05 17.22 6.89
CA VAL A 48 -17.63 15.82 6.95
C VAL A 48 -16.22 15.63 6.34
N SER A 49 -15.76 16.55 5.48
CA SER A 49 -14.47 16.47 4.79
C SER A 49 -13.74 17.81 4.80
N PHE A 50 -12.44 17.78 5.08
CA PHE A 50 -11.56 18.95 5.14
C PHE A 50 -10.21 18.63 4.47
N SER A 51 -9.68 19.56 3.67
CA SER A 51 -8.51 19.31 2.82
C SER A 51 -7.55 20.51 2.76
N LEU A 52 -6.28 20.29 3.11
CA LEU A 52 -5.17 21.25 2.96
C LEU A 52 -4.02 20.58 2.21
N VAL A 53 -4.21 20.35 0.92
CA VAL A 53 -3.22 19.68 0.05
C VAL A 53 -2.27 20.72 -0.54
N THR A 54 -0.98 20.38 -0.68
CA THR A 54 0.02 21.22 -1.40
C THR A 54 0.15 22.65 -0.86
N LYS A 55 0.03 22.83 0.46
CA LYS A 55 0.16 24.14 1.12
C LYS A 55 1.57 24.42 1.63
N GLY A 56 2.50 23.47 1.47
CA GLY A 56 3.88 23.63 1.92
C GLY A 56 4.07 23.67 3.43
N MET A 57 3.04 23.28 4.21
CA MET A 57 3.04 23.35 5.67
C MET A 57 4.10 22.42 6.27
N THR A 58 4.89 22.93 7.23
CA THR A 58 5.80 22.11 8.04
C THR A 58 5.12 21.49 9.25
N ASP A 59 4.05 22.14 9.71
CA ASP A 59 3.24 21.78 10.85
C ASP A 59 1.78 22.08 10.51
N ALA A 60 0.87 21.23 11.01
CA ALA A 60 -0.55 21.38 10.76
C ALA A 60 -1.14 22.42 11.73
N PRO A 61 -1.95 23.39 11.27
CA PRO A 61 -2.41 24.50 12.11
C PRO A 61 -3.36 24.04 13.23
N ASP A 62 -3.20 24.62 14.42
CA ASP A 62 -3.85 24.15 15.66
C ASP A 62 -5.38 24.09 15.60
N PHE A 63 -6.02 24.98 14.83
CA PHE A 63 -7.48 25.00 14.71
C PHE A 63 -8.05 23.71 14.12
N LEU A 64 -7.25 22.95 13.34
CA LEU A 64 -7.68 21.69 12.73
C LEU A 64 -8.13 20.68 13.77
N TRP A 65 -7.49 20.69 14.93
CA TRP A 65 -7.75 19.73 15.99
C TRP A 65 -9.02 20.06 16.78
N GLY A 66 -9.63 21.21 16.53
CA GLY A 66 -10.95 21.59 17.03
C GLY A 66 -12.10 21.14 16.12
N LEU A 67 -11.83 20.57 14.94
CA LEU A 67 -12.84 20.16 13.97
C LEU A 67 -13.43 18.77 14.30
N SER A 68 -14.08 18.62 15.47
CA SER A 68 -14.55 17.32 15.98
C SER A 68 -15.53 16.56 15.07
N GLU A 69 -16.17 17.27 14.14
CA GLU A 69 -17.17 16.71 13.21
C GLU A 69 -16.54 16.13 11.93
N VAL A 70 -15.24 16.34 11.70
CA VAL A 70 -14.56 15.91 10.48
C VAL A 70 -14.47 14.38 10.39
N GLN A 71 -14.84 13.82 9.24
CA GLN A 71 -14.72 12.39 8.95
C GLN A 71 -13.62 12.10 7.91
N LYS A 72 -13.26 13.07 7.07
CA LYS A 72 -12.22 12.93 6.06
C LYS A 72 -11.25 14.10 6.18
N LEU A 73 -10.02 13.82 6.56
CA LEU A 73 -8.96 14.82 6.66
C LEU A 73 -7.88 14.51 5.65
N ASN A 74 -7.60 15.47 4.76
CA ASN A 74 -6.53 15.37 3.78
C ASN A 74 -5.47 16.45 4.00
N LEU A 75 -4.28 16.02 4.40
CA LEU A 75 -3.09 16.87 4.59
C LEU A 75 -1.95 16.44 3.66
N SER A 76 -2.28 15.83 2.51
CA SER A 76 -1.28 15.27 1.61
C SER A 76 -0.43 16.33 0.90
N HIS A 77 0.76 15.91 0.47
CA HIS A 77 1.72 16.71 -0.30
C HIS A 77 2.10 18.03 0.39
N ASN A 78 2.34 17.97 1.71
CA ASN A 78 2.92 19.06 2.48
C ASN A 78 4.35 18.71 2.90
N GLN A 79 4.87 19.38 3.93
CA GLN A 79 6.19 19.14 4.49
C GLN A 79 6.10 18.76 5.97
N LEU A 80 4.98 18.15 6.39
CA LEU A 80 4.70 17.83 7.79
C LEU A 80 5.79 16.92 8.34
N ARG A 81 6.44 17.35 9.43
CA ARG A 81 7.52 16.58 10.08
C ARG A 81 7.00 15.67 11.18
N ALA A 82 5.91 16.06 11.82
CA ALA A 82 5.21 15.30 12.83
C ALA A 82 3.71 15.50 12.68
N LEU A 83 2.96 14.53 13.22
CA LEU A 83 1.53 14.66 13.45
C LEU A 83 1.36 14.79 14.98
N PRO A 84 0.71 15.84 15.48
CA PRO A 84 0.65 16.08 16.91
C PRO A 84 -0.38 15.15 17.59
N PRO A 85 -0.25 14.86 18.89
CA PRO A 85 -1.17 14.00 19.65
C PRO A 85 -2.65 14.40 19.53
N GLU A 86 -2.91 15.68 19.31
CA GLU A 86 -4.23 16.27 19.14
C GLU A 86 -5.02 15.70 17.96
N VAL A 87 -4.37 15.02 17.01
CA VAL A 87 -5.07 14.25 15.97
C VAL A 87 -6.09 13.28 16.58
N GLY A 88 -5.79 12.72 17.77
CA GLY A 88 -6.68 11.80 18.48
C GLY A 88 -8.00 12.43 18.94
N LYS A 89 -8.14 13.76 18.93
CA LYS A 89 -9.41 14.47 19.21
C LYS A 89 -10.42 14.30 18.07
N LEU A 90 -9.98 13.96 16.87
CA LEU A 90 -10.82 13.84 15.67
C LEU A 90 -11.47 12.45 15.59
N THR A 91 -12.16 12.03 16.65
CA THR A 91 -12.67 10.65 16.85
C THR A 91 -13.69 10.19 15.80
N ARG A 92 -14.26 11.12 15.03
CA ARG A 92 -15.16 10.82 13.90
C ARG A 92 -14.45 10.56 12.58
N LEU A 93 -13.11 10.65 12.54
CA LEU A 93 -12.34 10.36 11.34
C LEU A 93 -12.56 8.94 10.84
N VAL A 94 -12.91 8.85 9.57
CA VAL A 94 -13.05 7.65 8.75
C VAL A 94 -11.88 7.54 7.75
N VAL A 95 -11.41 8.68 7.23
CA VAL A 95 -10.30 8.73 6.27
C VAL A 95 -9.28 9.77 6.72
N LEU A 96 -8.03 9.35 6.84
CA LEU A 96 -6.89 10.22 7.11
C LEU A 96 -5.84 10.06 6.00
N ASN A 97 -5.58 11.14 5.26
CA ASN A 97 -4.57 11.16 4.21
C ASN A 97 -3.41 12.09 4.58
N LEU A 98 -2.25 11.48 4.80
CA LEU A 98 -0.97 12.10 5.16
C LEU A 98 0.10 11.83 4.10
N CYS A 99 -0.31 11.39 2.91
CA CYS A 99 0.58 11.09 1.79
C CYS A 99 1.57 12.21 1.51
N GLY A 100 2.82 11.89 1.18
CA GLY A 100 3.73 12.88 0.61
C GLY A 100 4.12 13.96 1.61
N ASN A 101 4.51 13.55 2.81
CA ASN A 101 4.99 14.41 3.88
C ASN A 101 6.39 13.96 4.31
N ARG A 102 6.88 14.42 5.46
CA ARG A 102 8.20 14.08 6.02
C ARG A 102 8.08 13.44 7.40
N LEU A 103 6.98 12.72 7.65
CA LEU A 103 6.70 12.08 8.94
C LEU A 103 7.72 10.97 9.21
N LYS A 104 8.31 10.98 10.41
CA LYS A 104 9.22 9.92 10.89
C LYS A 104 8.53 8.86 11.73
N SER A 105 7.43 9.22 12.38
CA SER A 105 6.57 8.34 13.17
C SER A 105 5.13 8.87 13.13
N LEU A 106 4.20 8.05 13.64
CA LEU A 106 2.84 8.48 13.97
C LEU A 106 2.70 8.52 15.50
N PRO A 107 1.95 9.49 16.06
CA PRO A 107 1.67 9.52 17.49
C PRO A 107 0.79 8.33 17.88
N ARG A 108 0.96 7.81 19.10
CA ARG A 108 0.14 6.69 19.62
C ARG A 108 -1.34 7.06 19.67
N GLU A 109 -1.67 8.35 19.77
CA GLU A 109 -3.03 8.90 19.82
C GLU A 109 -3.82 8.70 18.52
N VAL A 110 -3.18 8.28 17.42
CA VAL A 110 -3.91 7.76 16.24
C VAL A 110 -4.81 6.57 16.62
N SER A 111 -4.45 5.82 17.67
CA SER A 111 -5.29 4.76 18.25
C SER A 111 -6.66 5.23 18.73
N LEU A 112 -6.84 6.52 19.02
CA LEU A 112 -8.13 7.08 19.45
C LEU A 112 -9.12 7.24 18.28
N LEU A 113 -8.65 7.10 17.03
CA LEU A 113 -9.47 7.20 15.82
C LEU A 113 -10.23 5.89 15.55
N GLN A 114 -11.11 5.51 16.47
CA GLN A 114 -11.81 4.22 16.46
C GLN A 114 -12.71 4.00 15.21
N ASN A 115 -13.12 5.08 14.54
CA ASN A 115 -13.90 5.02 13.29
C ASN A 115 -13.05 4.96 12.02
N LEU A 116 -11.71 4.99 12.14
CA LEU A 116 -10.81 5.08 11.01
C LEU A 116 -10.88 3.81 10.16
N LYS A 117 -11.20 3.98 8.88
CA LYS A 117 -11.25 2.91 7.88
C LYS A 117 -10.10 2.97 6.89
N VAL A 118 -9.62 4.16 6.57
CA VAL A 118 -8.59 4.38 5.55
C VAL A 118 -7.50 5.27 6.09
N LEU A 119 -6.27 4.76 6.11
CA LEU A 119 -5.07 5.51 6.47
C LEU A 119 -4.07 5.48 5.32
N PHE A 120 -3.83 6.65 4.73
CA PHE A 120 -2.78 6.85 3.73
C PHE A 120 -1.60 7.59 4.34
N VAL A 121 -0.48 6.90 4.51
CA VAL A 121 0.78 7.46 5.06
C VAL A 121 1.97 7.13 4.15
N HIS A 122 1.71 6.73 2.91
CA HIS A 122 2.75 6.48 1.92
C HIS A 122 3.50 7.76 1.51
N MET A 123 4.71 7.61 0.97
CA MET A 123 5.60 8.73 0.63
C MET A 123 5.92 9.60 1.85
N ASN A 124 6.47 8.98 2.89
CA ASN A 124 6.94 9.62 4.11
C ASN A 124 8.34 9.09 4.47
N CYS A 125 8.79 9.30 5.70
CA CYS A 125 10.08 8.83 6.21
C CYS A 125 9.91 7.92 7.44
N LEU A 126 8.80 7.19 7.53
CA LEU A 126 8.48 6.36 8.69
C LEU A 126 9.51 5.25 8.87
N THR A 127 10.11 5.15 10.05
CA THR A 127 11.00 4.04 10.44
C THR A 127 10.30 3.00 11.30
N GLU A 128 9.19 3.39 11.93
CA GLU A 128 8.36 2.54 12.78
C GLU A 128 6.89 3.00 12.77
N LEU A 129 6.03 2.18 13.37
CA LEU A 129 4.61 2.48 13.60
C LEU A 129 4.28 2.20 15.07
N PRO A 130 3.40 3.01 15.69
CA PRO A 130 2.94 2.75 17.05
C PRO A 130 2.14 1.44 17.08
N ALA A 131 2.42 0.59 18.08
CA ALA A 131 1.71 -0.67 18.27
C ALA A 131 0.21 -0.45 18.56
N GLU A 132 -0.12 0.71 19.14
CA GLU A 132 -1.46 1.17 19.46
C GLU A 132 -2.33 1.42 18.22
N LEU A 133 -1.75 1.56 17.02
CA LEU A 133 -2.54 1.66 15.78
C LEU A 133 -3.46 0.45 15.58
N SER A 134 -3.07 -0.70 16.12
CA SER A 134 -3.90 -1.92 16.17
C SER A 134 -5.25 -1.75 16.88
N ALA A 135 -5.44 -0.68 17.67
CA ALA A 135 -6.71 -0.35 18.29
C ALA A 135 -7.75 0.18 17.28
N CYS A 136 -7.32 0.60 16.08
CA CYS A 136 -8.23 1.01 15.00
C CYS A 136 -8.86 -0.23 14.34
N LYS A 137 -9.74 -0.94 15.05
CA LYS A 137 -10.33 -2.22 14.60
C LYS A 137 -11.17 -2.12 13.32
N ASN A 138 -11.56 -0.90 12.94
CA ASN A 138 -12.32 -0.62 11.71
C ASN A 138 -11.43 -0.36 10.49
N LEU A 139 -10.10 -0.44 10.62
CA LEU A 139 -9.18 -0.13 9.52
C LEU A 139 -9.28 -1.19 8.42
N GLU A 140 -9.65 -0.75 7.22
CA GLU A 140 -9.85 -1.59 6.03
C GLU A 140 -8.72 -1.38 5.01
N VAL A 141 -8.13 -0.19 4.96
CA VAL A 141 -7.07 0.18 3.99
C VAL A 141 -5.92 0.87 4.71
N LEU A 142 -4.72 0.32 4.55
CA LEU A 142 -3.48 0.86 5.09
C LEU A 142 -2.42 0.93 4.00
N SER A 143 -2.02 2.14 3.62
CA SER A 143 -0.92 2.36 2.68
C SER A 143 0.29 2.97 3.35
N LEU A 144 1.37 2.19 3.41
CA LEU A 144 2.66 2.51 4.03
C LEU A 144 3.80 2.53 3.00
N SER A 145 3.49 2.48 1.71
CA SER A 145 4.52 2.42 0.67
C SER A 145 5.45 3.64 0.66
N HIS A 146 6.67 3.46 0.16
CA HIS A 146 7.69 4.52 0.12
C HIS A 146 7.93 5.14 1.50
N ASN A 147 8.38 4.30 2.42
CA ASN A 147 8.85 4.66 3.75
C ASN A 147 10.18 3.93 4.04
N CYS A 148 10.62 3.93 5.29
CA CYS A 148 11.87 3.30 5.74
C CYS A 148 11.61 2.11 6.67
N LEU A 149 10.44 1.48 6.60
CA LEU A 149 10.01 0.42 7.52
C LEU A 149 10.76 -0.89 7.24
N SER A 150 11.18 -1.57 8.30
CA SER A 150 11.74 -2.93 8.24
C SER A 150 10.90 -3.97 8.99
N GLN A 151 9.95 -3.52 9.81
CA GLN A 151 9.08 -4.36 10.63
C GLN A 151 7.71 -3.70 10.82
N LEU A 152 6.73 -4.51 11.23
CA LEU A 152 5.43 -4.06 11.72
C LEU A 152 5.24 -4.57 13.16
N PRO A 153 4.53 -3.83 14.02
CA PRO A 153 4.19 -4.31 15.36
C PRO A 153 3.41 -5.64 15.30
N ALA A 154 3.71 -6.56 16.22
CA ALA A 154 3.01 -7.85 16.30
C ALA A 154 1.50 -7.69 16.51
N SER A 155 1.08 -6.64 17.23
CA SER A 155 -0.33 -6.29 17.47
C SER A 155 -1.14 -6.02 16.20
N PHE A 156 -0.49 -5.80 15.05
CA PHE A 156 -1.21 -5.61 13.78
C PHE A 156 -1.95 -6.89 13.35
N ALA A 157 -1.63 -8.04 13.95
CA ALA A 157 -2.40 -9.27 13.79
C ALA A 157 -3.90 -9.08 14.15
N ASP A 158 -4.21 -8.09 15.01
CA ASP A 158 -5.58 -7.82 15.45
C ASP A 158 -6.37 -6.89 14.51
N LEU A 159 -5.79 -6.42 13.40
CA LEU A 159 -6.47 -5.60 12.39
C LEU A 159 -7.34 -6.49 11.48
N SER A 160 -8.28 -7.23 12.08
CA SER A 160 -9.03 -8.30 11.40
C SER A 160 -9.87 -7.85 10.21
N ARG A 161 -10.22 -6.56 10.11
CA ARG A 161 -10.97 -5.96 9.00
C ARG A 161 -10.08 -5.44 7.86
N LEU A 162 -8.75 -5.57 7.98
CA LEU A 162 -7.84 -5.02 6.98
C LEU A 162 -7.94 -5.82 5.68
N ARG A 163 -8.34 -5.13 4.61
CA ARG A 163 -8.51 -5.71 3.28
C ARG A 163 -7.36 -5.38 2.35
N LYS A 164 -6.80 -4.16 2.46
CA LYS A 164 -5.76 -3.67 1.57
C LYS A 164 -4.55 -3.20 2.35
N LEU A 165 -3.42 -3.84 2.12
CA LEU A 165 -2.15 -3.50 2.74
C LEU A 165 -1.08 -3.27 1.67
N ASN A 166 -0.52 -2.06 1.67
CA ASN A 166 0.58 -1.70 0.78
C ASN A 166 1.84 -1.35 1.58
N LEU A 167 2.85 -2.23 1.49
CA LEU A 167 4.17 -2.14 2.12
C LEU A 167 5.29 -1.92 1.10
N SER A 168 4.98 -1.64 -0.17
CA SER A 168 6.02 -1.57 -1.20
C SER A 168 7.01 -0.43 -0.99
N HIS A 169 8.20 -0.53 -1.58
CA HIS A 169 9.25 0.48 -1.43
C HIS A 169 9.58 0.78 0.04
N ASN A 170 9.89 -0.28 0.80
CA ASN A 170 10.35 -0.21 2.18
C ASN A 170 11.65 -1.05 2.31
N ARG A 171 11.96 -1.54 3.51
CA ARG A 171 13.19 -2.29 3.83
C ARG A 171 12.89 -3.65 4.45
N PHE A 172 11.72 -4.23 4.16
CA PHE A 172 11.34 -5.54 4.69
C PHE A 172 12.22 -6.64 4.12
N ALA A 173 12.85 -7.45 4.98
CA ALA A 173 13.58 -8.65 4.59
C ALA A 173 12.67 -9.89 4.50
N HIS A 174 11.53 -9.85 5.19
CA HIS A 174 10.51 -10.89 5.19
C HIS A 174 9.12 -10.23 5.29
N ILE A 175 8.08 -10.93 4.84
CA ILE A 175 6.70 -10.52 5.13
C ILE A 175 6.48 -10.67 6.65
N PRO A 176 6.09 -9.60 7.38
CA PRO A 176 5.92 -9.67 8.83
C PRO A 176 4.88 -10.72 9.23
N VAL A 177 5.16 -11.50 10.29
CA VAL A 177 4.33 -12.63 10.71
C VAL A 177 2.87 -12.21 10.98
N CYS A 178 2.66 -11.01 11.53
CA CYS A 178 1.32 -10.48 11.80
C CYS A 178 0.45 -10.34 10.54
N VAL A 179 1.04 -10.19 9.35
CA VAL A 179 0.29 -10.11 8.08
C VAL A 179 -0.47 -11.41 7.82
N PHE A 180 0.09 -12.57 8.17
CA PHE A 180 -0.55 -13.88 7.94
C PHE A 180 -1.81 -14.10 8.81
N SER A 181 -2.06 -13.26 9.81
CA SER A 181 -3.29 -13.28 10.62
C SER A 181 -4.46 -12.53 9.96
N LEU A 182 -4.19 -11.73 8.92
CA LEU A 182 -5.17 -10.85 8.27
C LEU A 182 -6.01 -11.62 7.23
N ARG A 183 -6.97 -12.42 7.69
CA ARG A 183 -7.74 -13.34 6.83
C ARG A 183 -8.68 -12.67 5.82
N GLU A 184 -9.05 -11.41 6.04
CA GLU A 184 -9.87 -10.61 5.11
C GLU A 184 -9.04 -9.87 4.05
N LEU A 185 -7.71 -10.02 4.06
CA LEU A 185 -6.83 -9.33 3.14
C LEU A 185 -7.07 -9.82 1.70
N ASP A 186 -7.52 -8.92 0.83
CA ASP A 186 -7.74 -9.16 -0.60
C ASP A 186 -6.62 -8.59 -1.49
N PHE A 187 -5.86 -7.63 -0.96
CA PHE A 187 -4.74 -6.97 -1.64
C PHE A 187 -3.53 -6.87 -0.72
N LEU A 188 -2.41 -7.44 -1.16
CA LEU A 188 -1.11 -7.32 -0.51
C LEU A 188 -0.04 -6.91 -1.52
N HIS A 189 0.61 -5.78 -1.26
CA HIS A 189 1.73 -5.30 -2.07
C HIS A 189 2.98 -5.15 -1.20
N VAL A 190 4.01 -5.94 -1.51
CA VAL A 190 5.30 -5.98 -0.83
C VAL A 190 6.46 -5.79 -1.81
N GLY A 191 6.16 -5.28 -3.00
CA GLY A 191 7.13 -5.00 -4.05
C GLY A 191 8.24 -4.04 -3.65
N SER A 192 9.39 -4.11 -4.32
CA SER A 192 10.52 -3.19 -4.08
C SER A 192 10.95 -3.17 -2.60
N ASN A 193 11.14 -4.35 -2.01
CA ASN A 193 11.67 -4.57 -0.67
C ASN A 193 12.98 -5.38 -0.77
N ARG A 194 13.32 -6.14 0.28
CA ARG A 194 14.51 -6.99 0.37
C ARG A 194 14.12 -8.45 0.65
N LEU A 195 12.95 -8.88 0.18
CA LEU A 195 12.45 -10.23 0.45
C LEU A 195 13.33 -11.27 -0.25
N GLU A 196 13.84 -12.24 0.49
CA GLU A 196 14.61 -13.36 -0.09
C GLU A 196 13.76 -14.63 -0.30
N ASN A 197 12.64 -14.71 0.42
CA ASN A 197 11.69 -15.81 0.39
C ASN A 197 10.28 -15.31 0.73
N ILE A 198 9.30 -16.15 0.42
CA ILE A 198 7.93 -16.02 0.89
C ILE A 198 7.68 -17.21 1.83
N ALA A 199 7.23 -16.94 3.05
CA ALA A 199 6.98 -17.99 4.04
C ALA A 199 5.76 -18.84 3.68
N GLU A 200 5.77 -20.12 4.07
CA GLU A 200 4.67 -21.05 3.78
C GLU A 200 3.33 -20.63 4.44
N SER A 201 3.38 -19.81 5.49
CA SER A 201 2.20 -19.22 6.13
C SER A 201 1.39 -18.31 5.22
N ILE A 202 1.87 -17.98 4.01
CA ILE A 202 1.10 -17.23 3.00
C ILE A 202 -0.24 -17.90 2.67
N GLN A 203 -0.35 -19.23 2.79
CA GLN A 203 -1.61 -19.97 2.61
C GLN A 203 -2.75 -19.51 3.55
N CYS A 204 -2.42 -18.85 4.67
CA CYS A 204 -3.42 -18.33 5.60
C CYS A 204 -4.25 -17.18 4.99
N LEU A 205 -3.75 -16.52 3.95
CA LEU A 205 -4.40 -15.40 3.28
C LEU A 205 -5.41 -15.88 2.21
N ALA A 206 -6.34 -16.75 2.58
CA ALA A 206 -7.23 -17.43 1.62
C ALA A 206 -8.13 -16.49 0.78
N SER A 207 -8.38 -15.27 1.28
CA SER A 207 -9.16 -14.23 0.58
C SER A 207 -8.34 -13.41 -0.42
N LEU A 208 -7.02 -13.63 -0.50
CA LEU A 208 -6.11 -12.81 -1.29
C LEU A 208 -6.40 -12.96 -2.78
N GLN A 209 -6.67 -11.83 -3.43
CA GLN A 209 -6.95 -11.76 -4.87
C GLN A 209 -5.77 -11.15 -5.63
N ILE A 210 -5.06 -10.21 -5.01
CA ILE A 210 -3.95 -9.49 -5.61
C ILE A 210 -2.75 -9.61 -4.68
N PHE A 211 -1.70 -10.28 -5.17
CA PHE A 211 -0.41 -10.35 -4.50
C PHE A 211 0.70 -9.85 -5.41
N ILE A 212 1.40 -8.82 -4.96
CA ILE A 212 2.45 -8.17 -5.74
C ILE A 212 3.73 -8.11 -4.87
N ALA A 213 4.76 -8.84 -5.30
CA ALA A 213 6.05 -9.04 -4.63
C ALA A 213 7.23 -8.90 -5.61
N GLU A 214 7.04 -8.10 -6.64
CA GLU A 214 8.02 -7.77 -7.67
C GLU A 214 9.22 -6.99 -7.12
N SER A 215 10.35 -7.03 -7.84
CA SER A 215 11.56 -6.28 -7.47
C SER A 215 12.03 -6.58 -6.05
N ASN A 216 12.17 -7.86 -5.74
CA ASN A 216 12.74 -8.38 -4.49
C ASN A 216 13.91 -9.33 -4.84
N SER A 217 14.40 -10.08 -3.85
CA SER A 217 15.47 -11.08 -4.00
C SER A 217 14.95 -12.51 -3.86
N ILE A 218 13.67 -12.75 -4.20
CA ILE A 218 12.99 -14.03 -3.95
C ILE A 218 13.63 -15.12 -4.82
N ARG A 219 14.13 -16.19 -4.21
CA ARG A 219 14.81 -17.30 -4.91
C ARG A 219 13.92 -18.49 -5.20
N ALA A 220 12.94 -18.73 -4.33
CA ALA A 220 12.07 -19.89 -4.38
C ALA A 220 10.61 -19.47 -4.34
N PHE A 221 9.79 -20.15 -5.13
CA PHE A 221 8.35 -19.99 -5.14
C PHE A 221 7.74 -21.06 -4.22
N PRO A 222 7.12 -20.70 -3.07
CA PRO A 222 6.59 -21.68 -2.13
C PRO A 222 5.32 -22.37 -2.65
N ARG A 223 5.20 -23.68 -2.41
CA ARG A 223 4.04 -24.48 -2.87
C ARG A 223 2.74 -24.02 -2.22
N SER A 224 2.78 -23.60 -0.96
CA SER A 224 1.63 -23.03 -0.24
C SER A 224 0.99 -21.84 -0.92
N LEU A 225 1.74 -21.03 -1.69
CA LEU A 225 1.16 -19.91 -2.42
C LEU A 225 0.18 -20.36 -3.50
N CYS A 226 0.41 -21.54 -4.08
CA CYS A 226 -0.48 -22.15 -5.07
C CYS A 226 -1.84 -22.57 -4.47
N LEU A 227 -1.97 -22.61 -3.13
CA LEU A 227 -3.24 -22.88 -2.46
C LEU A 227 -4.17 -21.65 -2.44
N LEU A 228 -3.65 -20.46 -2.77
CA LEU A 228 -4.43 -19.23 -2.86
C LEU A 228 -5.23 -19.16 -4.17
N THR A 229 -6.20 -20.06 -4.30
CA THR A 229 -7.03 -20.22 -5.52
C THR A 229 -7.89 -18.99 -5.84
N SER A 230 -8.03 -18.05 -4.89
CA SER A 230 -8.66 -16.75 -5.08
C SER A 230 -7.83 -15.74 -5.90
N LEU A 231 -6.53 -16.00 -6.12
CA LEU A 231 -5.62 -15.06 -6.78
C LEU A 231 -5.99 -14.81 -8.24
N GLU A 232 -6.23 -13.54 -8.56
CA GLU A 232 -6.49 -13.03 -9.90
C GLU A 232 -5.27 -12.31 -10.48
N LEU A 233 -4.37 -11.82 -9.61
CA LEU A 233 -3.11 -11.19 -9.99
C LEU A 233 -2.02 -11.65 -9.05
N LEU A 234 -1.00 -12.28 -9.62
CA LEU A 234 0.24 -12.64 -8.93
C LEU A 234 1.42 -12.01 -9.66
N ASN A 235 2.08 -11.05 -9.03
CA ASN A 235 3.28 -10.43 -9.60
C ASN A 235 4.51 -10.75 -8.77
N VAL A 236 5.39 -11.57 -9.33
CA VAL A 236 6.70 -11.96 -8.77
C VAL A 236 7.82 -11.60 -9.75
N SER A 237 7.58 -10.64 -10.64
CA SER A 237 8.57 -10.21 -11.64
C SER A 237 9.80 -9.59 -10.99
N ASN A 238 10.94 -9.61 -11.69
CA ASN A 238 12.18 -9.00 -11.22
C ASN A 238 12.62 -9.57 -9.86
N ASN A 239 12.79 -10.89 -9.81
CA ASN A 239 13.27 -11.65 -8.67
C ASN A 239 14.35 -12.66 -9.13
N HIS A 240 14.73 -13.60 -8.28
CA HIS A 240 15.75 -14.61 -8.55
C HIS A 240 15.16 -16.03 -8.63
N ILE A 241 13.89 -16.15 -9.03
CA ILE A 241 13.18 -17.44 -9.09
C ILE A 241 13.73 -18.25 -10.27
N GLN A 242 14.16 -19.48 -9.99
CA GLN A 242 14.67 -20.40 -11.02
C GLN A 242 13.66 -21.49 -11.39
N THR A 243 12.90 -21.97 -10.41
CA THR A 243 11.95 -23.06 -10.57
C THR A 243 10.55 -22.63 -10.13
N LEU A 244 9.56 -23.28 -10.71
CA LEU A 244 8.15 -23.12 -10.34
C LEU A 244 7.63 -24.44 -9.77
N PRO A 245 6.80 -24.40 -8.73
CA PRO A 245 6.15 -25.60 -8.22
C PRO A 245 5.15 -26.15 -9.24
N ASP A 246 5.01 -27.46 -9.28
CA ASP A 246 4.04 -28.13 -10.15
C ASP A 246 2.61 -27.69 -9.78
N GLU A 247 2.34 -27.38 -8.51
CA GLU A 247 1.04 -26.91 -8.03
C GLU A 247 0.61 -25.55 -8.61
N LEU A 248 1.46 -24.83 -9.35
CA LEU A 248 1.11 -23.51 -9.90
C LEU A 248 -0.16 -23.53 -10.76
N TYR A 249 -0.46 -24.64 -11.45
CA TYR A 249 -1.69 -24.79 -12.23
C TYR A 249 -2.97 -24.72 -11.38
N LEU A 250 -2.89 -24.87 -10.05
CA LEU A 250 -4.04 -24.75 -9.14
C LEU A 250 -4.56 -23.30 -9.06
N LEU A 251 -3.76 -22.31 -9.46
CA LEU A 251 -4.15 -20.91 -9.51
C LEU A 251 -5.05 -20.62 -10.73
N CYS A 252 -6.20 -21.28 -10.78
CA CYS A 252 -7.16 -21.28 -11.89
C CYS A 252 -7.78 -19.90 -12.21
N ARG A 253 -7.68 -18.92 -11.30
CA ARG A 253 -8.14 -17.54 -11.52
C ARG A 253 -7.11 -16.64 -12.19
N LEU A 254 -5.86 -17.11 -12.34
CA LEU A 254 -4.89 -16.44 -13.20
C LEU A 254 -5.25 -16.75 -14.65
N THR A 255 -5.55 -15.70 -15.43
CA THR A 255 -6.12 -15.89 -16.78
C THR A 255 -5.07 -15.89 -17.89
N ARG A 256 -3.87 -15.34 -17.63
CA ARG A 256 -2.81 -15.17 -18.63
C ARG A 256 -1.46 -14.89 -17.97
N ILE A 257 -0.39 -15.02 -18.76
CA ILE A 257 0.87 -14.34 -18.47
C ILE A 257 0.68 -12.86 -18.78
N ALA A 258 0.96 -12.00 -17.81
CA ALA A 258 0.74 -10.57 -17.89
C ALA A 258 2.07 -9.80 -17.93
N TRP A 259 2.09 -8.71 -18.70
CA TRP A 259 3.27 -7.89 -18.95
C TRP A 259 3.08 -6.42 -18.54
N ASN A 260 1.83 -5.93 -18.54
CA ASN A 260 1.51 -4.59 -18.04
C ASN A 260 1.14 -4.69 -16.56
N PRO A 261 1.69 -3.87 -15.66
CA PRO A 261 1.47 -3.99 -14.20
C PRO A 261 0.00 -4.01 -13.73
N MET A 262 -0.93 -3.50 -14.54
CA MET A 262 -2.36 -3.41 -14.22
C MET A 262 -3.18 -4.60 -14.74
N ASP A 263 -2.58 -5.47 -15.57
CA ASP A 263 -3.26 -6.65 -16.09
C ASP A 263 -3.37 -7.73 -15.00
N LYS A 264 -4.57 -8.29 -14.87
CA LYS A 264 -4.77 -9.55 -14.12
C LYS A 264 -4.02 -10.70 -14.81
N GLY A 265 -3.50 -11.62 -14.01
CA GLY A 265 -2.68 -12.75 -14.46
C GLY A 265 -1.39 -12.94 -13.67
N LEU A 266 -0.54 -13.81 -14.18
CA LEU A 266 0.77 -14.13 -13.64
C LEU A 266 1.83 -13.23 -14.28
N HIS A 267 2.52 -12.42 -13.47
CA HIS A 267 3.68 -11.64 -13.89
C HIS A 267 4.93 -12.28 -13.30
N ILE A 268 5.73 -12.91 -14.14
CA ILE A 268 6.94 -13.63 -13.73
C ILE A 268 8.18 -13.20 -14.51
N SER A 269 8.06 -12.13 -15.28
CA SER A 269 9.14 -11.61 -16.13
C SER A 269 10.39 -11.26 -15.31
N ARG A 270 11.56 -11.27 -15.96
CA ARG A 270 12.85 -10.92 -15.33
C ARG A 270 13.18 -11.78 -14.11
N ASN A 271 12.94 -13.08 -14.22
CA ASN A 271 13.45 -14.10 -13.32
C ASN A 271 14.40 -15.02 -14.11
N PRO A 272 15.48 -15.53 -13.51
CA PRO A 272 16.40 -16.49 -14.14
C PRO A 272 15.80 -17.90 -14.17
N LEU A 273 14.64 -18.06 -14.80
CA LEU A 273 13.92 -19.34 -14.88
C LEU A 273 14.78 -20.39 -15.62
N ALA A 274 14.89 -21.58 -15.02
CA ALA A 274 15.59 -22.71 -15.63
C ALA A 274 14.79 -23.30 -16.80
N LYS A 275 15.47 -23.76 -17.85
CA LYS A 275 14.82 -24.42 -18.99
C LYS A 275 14.02 -25.66 -18.53
N PRO A 276 12.84 -25.94 -19.13
CA PRO A 276 12.21 -25.27 -20.28
C PRO A 276 11.25 -24.12 -19.92
N LEU A 277 11.21 -23.66 -18.67
CA LEU A 277 10.21 -22.70 -18.19
C LEU A 277 10.15 -21.37 -18.98
N PRO A 278 11.27 -20.76 -19.42
CA PRO A 278 11.20 -19.52 -20.22
C PRO A 278 10.35 -19.67 -21.49
N GLU A 279 10.57 -20.75 -22.24
CA GLU A 279 9.87 -21.03 -23.51
C GLU A 279 8.38 -21.29 -23.26
N LEU A 280 8.05 -21.97 -22.16
CA LEU A 280 6.66 -22.22 -21.76
C LEU A 280 5.94 -20.93 -21.35
N VAL A 281 6.61 -20.01 -20.65
CA VAL A 281 6.05 -18.71 -20.26
C VAL A 281 5.79 -17.84 -21.49
N GLU A 282 6.69 -17.86 -22.48
CA GLU A 282 6.48 -17.19 -23.77
C GLU A 282 5.31 -17.79 -24.56
N GLY A 283 5.14 -19.11 -24.46
CA GLY A 283 4.01 -19.86 -25.01
C GLY A 283 2.65 -19.58 -24.36
N GLY A 284 2.62 -18.86 -23.23
CA GLY A 284 1.41 -18.49 -22.52
C GLY A 284 1.05 -19.40 -21.35
N LEU A 285 0.02 -18.98 -20.60
CA LEU A 285 -0.31 -19.62 -19.32
C LEU A 285 -0.84 -21.05 -19.48
N GLU A 286 -1.59 -21.32 -20.54
CA GLU A 286 -2.16 -22.65 -20.83
C GLU A 286 -1.06 -23.68 -21.07
N MET A 287 -0.06 -23.35 -21.88
CA MET A 287 1.09 -24.22 -22.14
C MET A 287 1.89 -24.49 -20.86
N LEU A 288 2.14 -23.45 -20.05
CA LEU A 288 2.81 -23.58 -18.77
C LEU A 288 2.03 -24.50 -17.82
N PHE A 289 0.71 -24.31 -17.71
CA PHE A 289 -0.13 -25.10 -16.80
C PHE A 289 -0.26 -26.55 -17.25
N SER A 290 -0.37 -26.83 -18.56
CA SER A 290 -0.37 -28.20 -19.08
C SER A 290 0.93 -28.92 -18.72
N TYR A 291 2.09 -28.29 -18.98
CA TYR A 291 3.39 -28.86 -18.67
C TYR A 291 3.54 -29.21 -17.17
N LEU A 292 3.12 -28.30 -16.28
CA LEU A 292 3.21 -28.51 -14.84
C LEU A 292 2.24 -29.59 -14.34
N LYS A 293 1.07 -29.73 -14.98
CA LYS A 293 0.10 -30.78 -14.67
C LYS A 293 0.60 -32.16 -15.06
N ASP A 294 1.22 -32.28 -16.23
CA ASP A 294 1.69 -33.56 -16.78
C ASP A 294 2.87 -34.14 -15.97
N LYS A 295 3.73 -33.28 -15.41
CA LYS A 295 4.81 -33.70 -14.48
C LYS A 295 4.33 -34.47 -13.25
N LYS A 296 3.10 -34.23 -12.81
CA LYS A 296 2.53 -34.88 -11.61
C LYS A 296 2.03 -36.31 -11.90
N HIS A 297 1.86 -36.66 -13.17
CA HIS A 297 1.36 -37.96 -13.62
C HIS A 297 2.32 -38.61 -14.63
N PRO A 298 3.52 -39.06 -14.22
CA PRO A 298 4.38 -39.88 -15.05
C PRO A 298 3.83 -41.29 -15.27
#